data_AF-A0A7C9NBE0-F1
#
_entry.id   AF-A0A7C9NBE0-F1
#
_cell.length_a   1.000
_cell.length_b   1.000
_cell.length_c   1.000
_cell.angle_alpha   90.00
_cell.angle_beta   90.00
_cell.angle_gamma   90.00
#
_symmetry.space_group_name_H-M   'P 1'
#
loop_
_entity.id
_entity.type
_entity.pdbx_description
1 polymer ?
#
loop_
_entity_poly.entity_id
_entity_poly.type
_entity_poly.pdbx_seq_one_letter_code
_entity_poly.pdbx_strand_id
1 'polypeptide(L)'
;MTTPLIASAPAELLAGIVNGLCTRPLAQFAAESRLDGESLADAVERYEVDYAWQVLGSERTCEAVIARLQSELGLPVAEAFQPAVAEALQLAAAQQPSDLLMSFDNDLPELIAGLLRARSEPSR
;
A
#
# COMPACT_ATOMS: atom_id res chain seq x y z
N MET A 1 -20.28 -28.74 -9.96
CA MET A 1 -20.27 -27.29 -10.22
C MET A 1 -19.27 -26.68 -9.25
N THR A 2 -18.05 -26.39 -9.72
CA THR A 2 -16.95 -25.91 -8.88
C THR A 2 -16.62 -24.50 -9.34
N THR A 3 -17.33 -23.53 -8.77
CA THR A 3 -17.08 -22.10 -8.99
C THR A 3 -15.87 -21.68 -8.14
N PRO A 4 -14.92 -20.89 -8.67
CA PRO A 4 -13.50 -21.07 -8.34
C PRO A 4 -13.08 -20.31 -7.08
N LEU A 5 -12.27 -20.97 -6.24
CA LEU A 5 -11.50 -20.43 -5.12
C LEU A 5 -10.53 -19.27 -5.50
N ILE A 6 -10.50 -18.87 -6.77
CA ILE A 6 -9.60 -17.86 -7.33
C ILE A 6 -10.13 -16.43 -7.05
N ALA A 7 -11.45 -16.24 -6.89
CA ALA A 7 -12.05 -14.92 -6.67
C ALA A 7 -11.86 -14.37 -5.24
N SER A 8 -11.63 -15.22 -4.24
CA SER A 8 -11.38 -14.77 -2.85
C SER A 8 -9.99 -14.19 -2.65
N ALA A 9 -9.02 -14.61 -3.48
CA ALA A 9 -7.61 -14.30 -3.25
C ALA A 9 -7.24 -12.82 -3.52
N PRO A 10 -7.80 -12.14 -4.54
CA PRO A 10 -7.66 -10.69 -4.71
C PRO A 10 -8.37 -9.88 -3.64
N ALA A 11 -9.54 -10.34 -3.18
CA ALA A 11 -10.33 -9.66 -2.16
C ALA A 11 -9.66 -9.69 -0.77
N GLU A 12 -9.03 -10.81 -0.40
CA GLU A 12 -8.26 -10.93 0.84
C GLU A 12 -7.00 -10.07 0.83
N LEU A 13 -6.28 -10.02 -0.30
CA LEU A 13 -5.12 -9.14 -0.46
C LEU A 13 -5.52 -7.68 -0.34
N LEU A 14 -6.59 -7.27 -1.03
CA LEU A 14 -7.15 -5.93 -0.95
C LEU A 14 -7.58 -5.57 0.47
N ALA A 15 -8.29 -6.47 1.16
CA ALA A 15 -8.69 -6.26 2.55
C ALA A 15 -7.48 -6.13 3.48
N GLY A 16 -6.45 -6.97 3.29
CA GLY A 16 -5.20 -6.88 4.04
C GLY A 16 -4.49 -5.54 3.83
N ILE A 17 -4.44 -5.05 2.58
CA ILE A 17 -3.90 -3.72 2.25
C ILE A 17 -4.69 -2.64 2.97
N VAL A 18 -6.01 -2.57 2.77
CA VAL A 18 -6.87 -1.51 3.32
C VAL A 18 -6.83 -1.48 4.85
N ASN A 19 -6.82 -2.64 5.50
CA ASN A 19 -6.71 -2.73 6.97
C ASN A 19 -5.32 -2.40 7.51
N GLY A 20 -4.29 -2.52 6.67
CA GLY A 20 -2.89 -2.24 7.01
C GLY A 20 -2.45 -0.81 6.78
N LEU A 21 -3.29 0.04 6.19
CA LEU A 21 -2.90 1.40 5.83
C LEU A 21 -2.70 2.28 7.08
N CYS A 22 -1.51 2.88 7.19
CA CYS A 22 -1.25 3.94 8.13
C CYS A 22 -1.63 5.28 7.50
N THR A 23 -2.85 5.75 7.78
CA THR A 23 -3.37 7.01 7.27
C THR A 23 -3.67 8.02 8.37
N ARG A 24 -3.70 9.30 7.99
CA ARG A 24 -4.09 10.40 8.88
C ARG A 24 -4.97 11.40 8.13
N PRO A 25 -6.05 11.93 8.73
CA PRO A 25 -6.84 12.98 8.11
C PRO A 25 -6.01 14.25 7.85
N LEU A 26 -6.19 14.86 6.68
CA LEU A 26 -5.54 16.12 6.29
C LEU A 26 -5.75 17.22 7.34
N ALA A 27 -6.97 17.34 7.86
CA ALA A 27 -7.29 18.33 8.88
C ALA A 27 -6.49 18.13 10.18
N GLN A 28 -6.27 16.87 10.58
CA GLN A 28 -5.46 16.52 11.73
C GLN A 28 -3.98 16.84 11.46
N PHE A 29 -3.45 16.39 10.32
CA PHE A 29 -2.05 16.66 9.96
C PHE A 29 -1.74 18.15 9.88
N ALA A 30 -2.65 18.95 9.31
CA ALA A 30 -2.53 20.41 9.27
C ALA A 30 -2.58 21.06 10.66
N ALA A 31 -3.36 20.51 11.60
CA ALA A 31 -3.40 21.00 12.97
C ALA A 31 -2.08 20.70 13.70
N GLU A 32 -1.54 19.48 13.54
CA GLU A 32 -0.26 19.06 14.11
C GLU A 32 0.89 19.92 13.57
N SER A 33 0.97 20.11 12.25
CA SER A 33 2.01 20.95 11.61
C SER A 33 2.06 22.36 12.20
N ARG A 34 0.88 22.95 12.48
CA ARG A 34 0.78 24.28 13.11
C ARG A 34 1.28 24.29 14.56
N LEU A 35 1.07 23.20 15.30
CA LEU A 35 1.58 23.08 16.68
C LEU A 35 3.11 23.04 16.69
N ASP A 36 3.71 22.47 15.64
CA ASP A 36 5.16 22.40 15.46
C ASP A 36 5.74 23.70 14.84
N GLY A 37 4.89 24.70 14.56
CA GLY A 37 5.29 25.97 13.95
C GLY A 37 5.68 25.86 12.48
N GLU A 38 5.30 24.76 11.82
CA GLU A 38 5.59 24.46 10.42
C GLU A 38 4.35 24.73 9.54
N SER A 39 4.55 25.13 8.29
CA SER A 39 3.46 25.23 7.34
C SER A 39 3.03 23.83 6.87
N LEU A 40 1.77 23.66 6.49
CA LEU A 40 1.32 22.37 5.95
C LEU A 40 2.14 21.94 4.72
N ALA A 41 2.55 22.89 3.88
CA ALA A 41 3.33 22.59 2.68
C ALA A 41 4.72 22.04 3.03
N ASP A 42 5.39 22.67 3.99
CA ASP A 42 6.71 22.24 4.46
C ASP A 42 6.62 20.86 5.12
N ALA A 43 5.58 20.61 5.95
CA ALA A 43 5.37 19.33 6.59
C ALA A 43 5.10 18.20 5.58
N VAL A 44 4.27 18.46 4.56
CA VAL A 44 4.00 17.51 3.46
C VAL A 44 5.30 17.11 2.76
N GLU A 45 6.16 18.08 2.43
CA GLU A 45 7.44 17.83 1.76
C GLU A 45 8.42 17.10 2.69
N ARG A 46 8.56 17.55 3.94
CA ARG A 46 9.49 17.02 4.94
C ARG A 46 9.23 15.55 5.26
N TYR A 47 7.97 15.16 5.39
CA TYR A 47 7.57 13.81 5.77
C TYR A 47 7.27 12.91 4.55
N GLU A 48 7.51 13.41 3.33
CA GLU A 48 7.12 12.77 2.07
C GLU A 48 5.68 12.22 2.13
N VAL A 49 4.75 13.07 2.57
CA VAL A 49 3.34 12.70 2.72
C VAL A 49 2.55 13.15 1.50
N ASP A 50 1.60 12.33 1.07
CA ASP A 50 0.66 12.70 0.03
C ASP A 50 -0.72 12.10 0.35
N TYR A 51 -1.73 12.37 -0.48
CA TYR A 51 -3.02 11.73 -0.34
C TYR A 51 -2.90 10.21 -0.47
N ALA A 52 -3.58 9.46 0.39
CA ALA A 52 -3.48 8.01 0.43
C ALA A 52 -3.81 7.34 -0.91
N TRP A 53 -4.82 7.84 -1.63
CA TRP A 53 -5.15 7.36 -2.98
C TRP A 53 -4.00 7.61 -3.98
N GLN A 54 -3.29 8.73 -3.84
CA GLN A 54 -2.18 9.08 -4.72
C GLN A 54 -0.94 8.23 -4.41
N VAL A 55 -0.62 8.02 -3.12
CA VAL A 55 0.46 7.13 -2.70
C VAL A 55 0.22 5.72 -3.20
N LEU A 56 -0.98 5.16 -2.96
CA LEU A 56 -1.33 3.80 -3.40
C LEU A 56 -1.35 3.66 -4.92
N GLY A 57 -1.85 4.65 -5.64
CA GLY A 57 -1.93 4.64 -7.10
C GLY A 57 -0.61 4.91 -7.80
N SER A 58 0.46 5.25 -7.08
CA SER A 58 1.74 5.63 -7.67
C SER A 58 2.58 4.44 -8.14
N GLU A 59 3.33 4.64 -9.22
CA GLU A 59 4.33 3.68 -9.68
C GLU A 59 5.41 3.43 -8.62
N ARG A 60 5.84 4.48 -7.89
CA ARG A 60 6.82 4.41 -6.78
C ARG A 60 6.43 3.35 -5.75
N THR A 61 5.16 3.33 -5.32
CA THR A 61 4.68 2.36 -4.34
C THR A 61 4.67 0.94 -4.91
N CYS A 62 4.23 0.77 -6.16
CA CYS A 62 4.26 -0.53 -6.81
C CYS A 62 5.69 -1.06 -6.93
N GLU A 63 6.62 -0.25 -7.43
CA GLU A 63 8.04 -0.59 -7.56
C GLU A 63 8.68 -0.95 -6.22
N ALA A 64 8.37 -0.22 -5.14
CA ALA A 64 8.86 -0.54 -3.80
C ALA A 64 8.40 -1.93 -3.31
N VAL A 65 7.12 -2.27 -3.55
CA VAL A 65 6.58 -3.61 -3.23
C VAL A 65 7.29 -4.68 -4.06
N ILE A 66 7.49 -4.46 -5.37
CA ILE A 66 8.18 -5.43 -6.23
C ILE A 66 9.63 -5.59 -5.81
N ALA A 67 10.35 -4.50 -5.53
CA ALA A 67 11.72 -4.56 -5.02
C ALA A 67 11.80 -5.36 -3.70
N ARG A 68 10.79 -5.21 -2.82
CA ARG A 68 10.69 -5.98 -1.59
C ARG A 68 10.49 -7.48 -1.87
N LEU A 69 9.56 -7.83 -2.75
CA LEU A 69 9.35 -9.22 -3.18
C LEU A 69 10.59 -9.82 -3.84
N GLN A 70 11.30 -9.05 -4.66
CA GLN A 70 12.55 -9.47 -5.30
C GLN A 70 13.62 -9.82 -4.26
N SER A 71 13.73 -9.02 -3.19
CA SER A 71 14.69 -9.26 -2.12
C SER A 71 14.42 -10.53 -1.32
N GLU A 72 13.16 -10.98 -1.27
CA GLU A 72 12.73 -12.10 -0.42
C GLU A 72 12.54 -13.42 -1.19
N LEU A 73 12.03 -13.34 -2.42
CA LEU A 73 11.62 -14.50 -3.23
C LEU A 73 12.45 -14.64 -4.51
N GLY A 74 13.25 -13.64 -4.86
CA GLY A 74 14.03 -13.57 -6.10
C GLY A 74 13.25 -12.96 -7.27
N LEU A 75 14.02 -12.47 -8.25
CA LEU A 75 13.52 -11.72 -9.41
C LEU A 75 12.37 -12.39 -10.19
N PRO A 76 12.47 -13.67 -10.62
CA PRO A 76 11.45 -14.25 -11.50
C PRO A 76 10.10 -14.47 -10.80
N VAL A 77 10.11 -14.65 -9.48
CA VAL A 77 8.88 -14.82 -8.69
C VAL A 77 8.22 -13.46 -8.47
N ALA A 78 9.00 -12.42 -8.19
CA ALA A 78 8.48 -11.07 -7.97
C ALA A 78 7.83 -10.47 -9.21
N GLU A 79 8.41 -10.64 -10.40
CA GLU A 79 7.84 -10.17 -11.67
C GLU A 79 6.48 -10.81 -11.96
N ALA A 80 6.27 -12.08 -11.55
CA ALA A 80 4.98 -12.75 -11.71
C ALA A 80 3.87 -12.13 -10.86
N PHE A 81 4.21 -11.48 -9.73
CA PHE A 81 3.26 -10.81 -8.86
C PHE A 81 2.96 -9.37 -9.26
N GLN A 82 3.77 -8.75 -10.11
CA GLN A 82 3.62 -7.35 -10.53
C GLN A 82 2.20 -6.97 -10.98
N PRO A 83 1.52 -7.69 -11.89
CA PRO A 83 0.16 -7.32 -12.29
C PRO A 83 -0.85 -7.42 -11.14
N ALA A 84 -0.71 -8.43 -10.27
CA ALA A 84 -1.61 -8.61 -9.12
C ALA A 84 -1.41 -7.54 -8.05
N VAL A 85 -0.16 -7.12 -7.81
CA VAL A 85 0.17 -6.02 -6.90
C VAL A 85 -0.38 -4.70 -7.45
N ALA A 86 -0.14 -4.40 -8.72
CA ALA A 86 -0.63 -3.18 -9.35
C ALA A 86 -2.16 -3.09 -9.29
N GLU A 87 -2.87 -4.16 -9.62
CA GLU A 87 -4.33 -4.20 -9.54
C GLU A 87 -4.83 -4.00 -8.10
N ALA A 88 -4.25 -4.70 -7.12
CA ALA A 88 -4.66 -4.57 -5.72
C ALA A 88 -4.42 -3.15 -5.16
N LEU A 89 -3.29 -2.52 -5.51
CA LEU A 89 -2.98 -1.14 -5.14
C LEU A 89 -3.97 -0.14 -5.77
N GLN A 90 -4.32 -0.31 -7.04
CA GLN A 90 -5.30 0.56 -7.71
C GLN A 90 -6.70 0.41 -7.10
N LEU A 91 -7.13 -0.81 -6.78
CA LEU A 91 -8.39 -1.05 -6.10
C LEU A 91 -8.40 -0.51 -4.67
N ALA A 92 -7.26 -0.56 -3.97
CA ALA A 92 -7.12 0.04 -2.64
C ALA A 92 -7.17 1.57 -2.73
N ALA A 93 -6.49 2.17 -3.71
CA ALA A 93 -6.50 3.61 -3.98
C ALA A 93 -7.93 4.11 -4.24
N ALA A 94 -8.70 3.42 -5.07
CA ALA A 94 -10.08 3.77 -5.39
C ALA A 94 -11.04 3.72 -4.19
N GLN A 95 -10.68 3.02 -3.12
CA GLN A 95 -11.46 2.95 -1.88
C GLN A 95 -11.06 4.01 -0.85
N GLN A 96 -9.99 4.77 -1.08
CA GLN A 96 -9.54 5.76 -0.10
C GLN A 96 -10.38 7.03 -0.13
N PRO A 97 -10.75 7.57 1.04
CA PRO A 97 -11.26 8.93 1.16
C PRO A 97 -10.27 9.95 0.61
N SER A 98 -10.79 11.05 0.05
CA SER A 98 -9.98 12.10 -0.57
C SER A 98 -9.24 13.00 0.43
N ASP A 99 -9.50 12.84 1.73
CA ASP A 99 -8.92 13.64 2.81
C ASP A 99 -7.93 12.86 3.69
N LEU A 100 -7.67 11.58 3.39
CA LEU A 100 -6.64 10.81 4.09
C LEU A 100 -5.29 11.03 3.44
N LEU A 101 -4.28 11.22 4.28
CA LEU A 101 -2.88 11.33 3.93
C LEU A 101 -2.13 10.08 4.36
N MET A 102 -1.04 9.77 3.65
CA MET A 102 -0.15 8.65 3.86
C MET A 102 1.28 9.09 3.50
N SER A 103 2.29 8.66 4.27
CA SER A 103 3.69 8.88 3.87
C SER A 103 4.10 7.90 2.78
N PHE A 104 5.06 8.22 1.94
CA PHE A 104 5.73 7.24 1.07
C PHE A 104 6.66 6.29 1.85
N ASP A 105 7.14 6.68 3.03
CA ASP A 105 8.03 5.88 3.89
C ASP A 105 7.23 5.04 4.91
N ASN A 106 6.27 4.28 4.41
CA ASN A 106 5.41 3.42 5.23
C ASN A 106 5.79 1.94 5.05
N ASP A 107 5.32 1.08 5.97
CA ASP A 107 5.56 -0.37 5.93
C ASP A 107 4.66 -1.14 4.94
N LEU A 108 4.03 -0.46 3.96
CA LEU A 108 3.16 -1.11 2.98
C LEU A 108 3.91 -2.14 2.11
N PRO A 109 5.14 -1.87 1.62
CA PRO A 109 5.91 -2.87 0.88
C PRO A 109 6.11 -4.17 1.67
N GLU A 110 6.49 -4.05 2.95
CA GLU A 110 6.64 -5.13 3.91
C GLU A 110 5.34 -5.89 4.11
N LEU A 111 4.24 -5.16 4.34
CA LEU A 111 2.93 -5.73 4.59
C LEU A 111 2.42 -6.53 3.37
N ILE A 112 2.51 -5.96 2.17
CA ILE A 112 2.07 -6.62 0.94
C ILE A 112 2.93 -7.85 0.65
N ALA A 113 4.25 -7.74 0.81
CA ALA A 113 5.14 -8.89 0.63
C ALA A 113 4.82 -10.02 1.62
N GLY A 114 4.55 -9.69 2.88
CA GLY A 114 4.12 -10.65 3.91
C GLY A 114 2.79 -11.33 3.57
N LEU A 115 1.79 -10.58 3.12
CA LEU A 115 0.48 -11.11 2.70
C LEU A 115 0.61 -12.06 1.50
N LEU A 116 1.43 -11.71 0.51
CA LEU A 116 1.66 -12.54 -0.67
C LEU A 116 2.46 -13.81 -0.35
N ARG A 117 3.41 -13.73 0.59
CA ARG A 117 4.15 -14.90 1.08
C ARG A 117 3.24 -15.88 1.81
N ALA A 118 2.43 -15.38 2.75
CA ALA A 118 1.49 -16.22 3.50
C ALA A 118 0.50 -16.96 2.59
N ARG A 119 0.21 -16.41 1.39
CA ARG A 119 -0.60 -17.06 0.35
C ARG A 119 0.17 -18.08 -0.49
N SER A 120 1.49 -17.91 -0.62
CA SER A 120 2.36 -18.77 -1.43
C SER A 120 2.86 -20.00 -0.67
N GLU A 121 2.84 -19.95 0.67
CA GLU A 121 3.12 -21.10 1.52
C GLU A 121 1.86 -21.98 1.63
N PRO A 122 1.85 -23.21 1.08
CA PRO A 122 0.77 -24.14 1.36
C PRO A 122 0.85 -24.50 2.85
N SER A 123 -0.27 -24.38 3.56
CA SER A 123 -0.44 -24.88 4.93
C SER A 123 0.19 -26.27 5.04
N ARG A 124 1.30 -26.37 5.79
CA ARG A 124 1.94 -27.65 6.10
C ARG A 124 1.06 -28.47 7.04
#